data_AF-A0A846H138-F1
#
_entry.id   AF-A0A846H138-F1
#
_cell.length_a   1.000
_cell.length_b   1.000
_cell.length_c   1.000
_cell.angle_alpha   90.00
_cell.angle_beta   90.00
_cell.angle_gamma   90.00
#
_symmetry.space_group_name_H-M   'P 1'
#
loop_
_entity.id
_entity.type
_entity.pdbx_description
1 polymer ?
#
loop_
_entity_poly.entity_id
_entity_poly.type
_entity_poly.pdbx_seq_one_letter_code
_entity_poly.pdbx_strand_id
1 'polypeptide(L)'
;MPKIIQSTLYSTLLLGILTSPAAAFSLNIKPISTFSTGIFDDGAAEISTFDPLSQRLFVTNASSNQVDVLDFVGGNLSLSTTIPLASFGATPTSIASSNGLLAVSVANEVGTDPGTVAFFDTNGNFKTSVTVGALPDAVTFTPNGRKLLVANEGEPAFSETLGQIVNPKGSVSIIDLLDPKHPTVKTADFSSFSKQDLENQGVQLFVDAFEKIEASSQEEFGIEDLFESPITPDRDIEPENITVSHDSKTAWVALQENNAIGVLNLETNEFSKVVGLGVKDHSEPNNGLDTSDRDDAINIENRPVFGLFQPDQLDVYTVDGITYLVSANEGDFLRIEGDLDGEEETFFEEDERINDLVLDPTAFPDAIALQEDDVLGRLQVSTINGDPDGDGDFDQLFAFGGRSFSIWEVTQDGLELVFDSGDAFEQITADLFPDFFNAEGEENNFDTRSDNRGPEPQGIRVVELFGRTFAFIGFEQIGGFIVYDVTDPENPFFVNYINNRDFLGDPEAGTAGDLGPEGLLFISAEDSPNDTPMLVLNNEVSGTTTVYSIEQVPEPSSLLGLLQVIALGCIAWKGKLSTTCKETSL
;
A
#
# COMPACT_ATOMS: atom_id res chain seq x y z
N MET A 1 11.82 15.89 -75.36
CA MET A 1 10.96 15.03 -74.51
C MET A 1 11.60 13.63 -74.48
N PRO A 2 11.62 12.87 -73.37
CA PRO A 2 11.17 13.21 -72.01
C PRO A 2 12.16 12.81 -70.88
N LYS A 3 11.96 13.46 -69.72
CA LYS A 3 11.89 12.95 -68.34
C LYS A 3 12.75 11.73 -67.95
N ILE A 4 13.60 11.90 -66.93
CA ILE A 4 13.70 11.13 -65.66
C ILE A 4 15.04 11.51 -65.00
N ILE A 5 15.11 12.68 -64.35
CA ILE A 5 16.07 12.98 -63.25
C ILE A 5 15.40 14.08 -62.40
N GLN A 6 14.25 13.75 -61.79
CA GLN A 6 13.58 14.62 -60.83
C GLN A 6 12.61 13.78 -59.98
N SER A 7 13.11 12.73 -59.32
CA SER A 7 12.31 11.96 -58.35
C SER A 7 13.14 11.03 -57.46
N THR A 8 14.35 11.44 -57.04
CA THR A 8 15.16 10.60 -56.12
C THR A 8 15.83 11.39 -55.00
N LEU A 9 15.29 12.57 -54.66
CA LEU A 9 15.72 13.36 -53.50
C LEU A 9 14.57 13.78 -52.56
N TYR A 10 13.37 13.21 -52.76
CA TYR A 10 12.20 13.43 -51.89
C TYR A 10 11.50 12.09 -51.58
N SER A 11 12.28 11.05 -51.27
CA SER A 11 11.75 9.73 -50.89
C SER A 11 12.51 9.09 -49.72
N THR A 12 13.41 9.84 -49.07
CA THR A 12 14.01 9.51 -47.76
C THR A 12 13.52 10.46 -46.67
N LEU A 13 12.43 11.17 -46.93
CA LEU A 13 11.71 12.01 -45.98
C LEU A 13 10.26 11.50 -46.01
N LEU A 14 9.75 10.98 -44.89
CA LEU A 14 8.51 10.17 -44.75
C LEU A 14 8.64 8.69 -45.14
N LEU A 15 9.46 7.93 -44.43
CA LEU A 15 9.09 6.57 -43.99
C LEU A 15 9.98 6.14 -42.81
N GLY A 16 10.08 7.03 -41.83
CA GLY A 16 10.78 6.83 -40.58
C GLY A 16 9.91 7.32 -39.42
N ILE A 17 8.60 7.09 -39.49
CA ILE A 17 7.85 6.79 -38.26
C ILE A 17 8.21 5.34 -38.00
N LEU A 18 9.45 5.14 -37.54
CA LEU A 18 9.75 3.99 -36.74
C LEU A 18 8.75 4.10 -35.59
N THR A 19 7.93 3.06 -35.43
CA THR A 19 7.47 2.63 -34.13
C THR A 19 8.71 2.54 -33.26
N SER A 20 9.15 3.66 -32.69
CA SER A 20 10.05 3.59 -31.55
C SER A 20 9.29 2.73 -30.54
N PRO A 21 9.88 1.66 -29.99
CA PRO A 21 9.40 1.19 -28.70
C PRO A 21 9.33 2.45 -27.82
N ALA A 22 8.24 2.60 -27.04
CA ALA A 22 8.13 3.69 -26.07
C ALA A 22 9.50 3.83 -25.40
N ALA A 23 10.22 4.90 -25.71
CA ALA A 23 11.52 5.12 -25.10
C ALA A 23 11.25 5.20 -23.60
N ALA A 24 12.07 4.50 -22.80
CA ALA A 24 11.90 4.40 -21.36
C ALA A 24 11.76 5.80 -20.77
N PHE A 25 10.54 6.15 -20.40
CA PHE A 25 10.25 7.40 -19.73
C PHE A 25 10.88 7.27 -18.35
N SER A 26 11.92 8.06 -18.09
CA SER A 26 12.68 7.97 -16.85
C SER A 26 12.37 9.16 -15.97
N LEU A 27 12.12 8.87 -14.70
CA LEU A 27 11.98 9.86 -13.64
C LEU A 27 13.31 9.99 -12.90
N ASN A 28 13.75 11.23 -12.68
CA ASN A 28 14.82 11.55 -11.75
C ASN A 28 14.16 11.87 -10.39
N ILE A 29 14.21 10.92 -9.47
CA ILE A 29 13.64 11.03 -8.13
C ILE A 29 14.79 11.13 -7.13
N LYS A 30 14.76 12.14 -6.25
CA LYS A 30 15.84 12.41 -5.29
C LYS A 30 15.29 12.88 -3.95
N PRO A 31 15.82 12.39 -2.82
CA PRO A 31 15.49 12.95 -1.52
C PRO A 31 15.99 14.40 -1.46
N ILE A 32 15.15 15.30 -0.94
CA ILE A 32 15.46 16.74 -0.79
C ILE A 32 15.44 17.20 0.66
N SER A 33 14.71 16.49 1.54
CA SER A 33 14.64 16.77 2.96
C SER A 33 14.17 15.55 3.73
N THR A 34 14.73 15.33 4.90
CA THR A 34 14.27 14.33 5.86
C THR A 34 14.08 15.00 7.21
N PHE A 35 12.94 14.76 7.84
CA PHE A 35 12.72 15.02 9.26
C PHE A 35 12.83 13.70 10.03
N SER A 36 13.39 13.74 11.24
CA SER A 36 13.49 12.57 12.11
C SER A 36 13.01 12.97 13.51
N THR A 37 12.17 12.13 14.10
CA THR A 37 11.69 12.26 15.47
C THR A 37 12.79 11.86 16.48
N GLY A 38 13.71 11.00 16.05
CA GLY A 38 14.71 10.34 16.90
C GLY A 38 14.16 9.19 17.74
N ILE A 39 12.96 8.71 17.41
CA ILE A 39 12.30 7.54 17.99
C ILE A 39 12.45 6.41 16.96
N PHE A 40 12.87 5.25 17.43
CA PHE A 40 13.08 4.04 16.62
C PHE A 40 12.10 2.98 17.08
N ASP A 41 11.46 2.32 16.12
CA ASP A 41 10.64 1.12 16.31
C ASP A 41 9.50 1.30 17.34
N ASP A 42 8.65 2.31 17.09
CA ASP A 42 7.56 2.71 18.00
C ASP A 42 6.43 3.50 17.28
N GLY A 43 6.27 3.34 15.95
CA GLY A 43 5.17 4.01 15.21
C GLY A 43 5.28 5.54 15.12
N ALA A 44 6.50 6.09 15.07
CA ALA A 44 6.69 7.54 15.27
C ALA A 44 6.38 8.42 14.04
N ALA A 45 6.20 7.82 12.86
CA ALA A 45 5.96 8.53 11.60
C ALA A 45 5.25 7.65 10.55
N GLU A 46 3.96 7.36 10.75
CA GLU A 46 3.21 6.38 9.95
C GLU A 46 2.48 7.03 8.75
N ILE A 47 1.54 7.94 9.00
CA ILE A 47 0.68 8.53 7.96
C ILE A 47 0.83 10.04 7.93
N SER A 48 0.84 10.63 6.72
CA SER A 48 0.90 12.08 6.57
C SER A 48 -0.10 12.68 5.60
N THR A 49 -0.39 13.97 5.82
CA THR A 49 -1.16 14.80 4.90
C THR A 49 -0.53 16.19 4.77
N PHE A 50 -0.81 16.89 3.68
CA PHE A 50 -0.25 18.19 3.38
C PHE A 50 -1.33 19.22 3.08
N ASP A 51 -1.23 20.40 3.69
CA ASP A 51 -2.10 21.54 3.38
C ASP A 51 -1.36 22.58 2.52
N PRO A 52 -1.77 22.78 1.24
CA PRO A 52 -1.08 23.70 0.33
C PRO A 52 -1.21 25.18 0.72
N LEU A 53 -2.20 25.55 1.52
CA LEU A 53 -2.39 26.95 1.92
C LEU A 53 -1.41 27.37 3.02
N SER A 54 -1.19 26.50 4.00
CA SER A 54 -0.24 26.71 5.09
C SER A 54 1.17 26.21 4.78
N GLN A 55 1.34 25.38 3.74
CA GLN A 55 2.61 24.74 3.36
C GLN A 55 3.17 23.91 4.52
N ARG A 56 2.30 23.12 5.14
CA ARG A 56 2.61 22.27 6.28
C ARG A 56 2.28 20.83 6.00
N LEU A 57 3.20 19.96 6.42
CA LEU A 57 3.00 18.53 6.50
C LEU A 57 2.57 18.18 7.93
N PHE A 58 1.61 17.29 8.06
CA PHE A 58 1.08 16.80 9.32
C PHE A 58 1.30 15.29 9.34
N VAL A 59 2.00 14.79 10.36
CA VAL A 59 2.45 13.40 10.43
C VAL A 59 1.95 12.78 11.74
N THR A 60 1.32 11.62 11.69
CA THR A 60 0.95 10.86 12.91
C THR A 60 2.20 10.36 13.62
N ASN A 61 2.17 10.39 14.95
CA ASN A 61 3.23 9.88 15.79
C ASN A 61 2.55 9.11 16.94
N ALA A 62 2.43 7.79 16.75
CA ALA A 62 1.78 6.87 17.68
C ALA A 62 2.51 6.82 19.02
N SER A 63 3.84 6.63 19.00
CA SER A 63 4.73 6.67 20.18
C SER A 63 4.40 7.81 21.16
N SER A 64 4.22 9.03 20.63
CA SER A 64 3.98 10.23 21.43
C SER A 64 2.52 10.66 21.52
N ASN A 65 1.58 9.88 20.95
CA ASN A 65 0.14 10.17 20.89
C ASN A 65 -0.14 11.62 20.45
N GLN A 66 0.42 12.00 19.29
CA GLN A 66 0.31 13.35 18.76
C GLN A 66 0.40 13.40 17.23
N VAL A 67 0.14 14.58 16.67
CA VAL A 67 0.53 14.92 15.28
C VAL A 67 1.73 15.85 15.31
N ASP A 68 2.77 15.50 14.57
CA ASP A 68 3.90 16.37 14.29
C ASP A 68 3.57 17.32 13.14
N VAL A 69 3.65 18.63 13.39
CA VAL A 69 3.36 19.67 12.39
C VAL A 69 4.68 20.22 11.87
N LEU A 70 4.99 19.88 10.63
CA LEU A 70 6.24 20.26 9.97
C LEU A 70 5.98 21.43 9.01
N ASP A 71 6.67 22.55 9.22
CA ASP A 71 6.72 23.61 8.23
C ASP A 71 7.58 23.13 7.05
N PHE A 72 7.05 23.24 5.82
CA PHE A 72 7.74 22.84 4.61
C PHE A 72 8.09 24.05 3.75
N VAL A 73 9.20 24.72 4.07
CA VAL A 73 9.58 26.00 3.47
C VAL A 73 10.88 25.85 2.69
N GLY A 74 10.84 26.26 1.41
CA GLY A 74 12.02 26.24 0.54
C GLY A 74 12.61 24.84 0.34
N GLY A 75 11.77 23.81 0.41
CA GLY A 75 12.16 22.41 0.24
C GLY A 75 12.79 21.75 1.46
N ASN A 76 12.71 22.37 2.66
CA ASN A 76 13.21 21.78 3.90
C ASN A 76 12.08 21.61 4.91
N LEU A 77 12.03 20.44 5.54
CA LEU A 77 11.15 20.14 6.66
C LEU A 77 11.76 20.62 7.97
N SER A 78 10.91 21.17 8.84
CA SER A 78 11.28 21.48 10.21
C SER A 78 10.05 21.40 11.11
N LEU A 79 10.21 20.84 12.31
CA LEU A 79 9.15 20.80 13.30
C LEU A 79 8.75 22.22 13.72
N SER A 80 7.49 22.59 13.49
CA SER A 80 6.91 23.86 13.92
C SER A 80 6.25 23.72 15.29
N THR A 81 5.40 22.72 15.46
CA THR A 81 4.64 22.44 16.69
C THR A 81 4.14 21.00 16.67
N THR A 82 3.51 20.57 17.76
CA THR A 82 2.78 19.30 17.84
C THR A 82 1.32 19.54 18.22
N ILE A 83 0.44 18.58 17.90
CA ILE A 83 -0.97 18.56 18.31
C ILE A 83 -1.16 17.34 19.21
N PRO A 84 -1.28 17.50 20.53
CA PRO A 84 -1.47 16.37 21.44
C PRO A 84 -2.87 15.75 21.30
N LEU A 85 -2.95 14.42 21.34
CA LEU A 85 -4.18 13.68 21.07
C LEU A 85 -4.74 12.87 22.25
N ALA A 86 -4.04 12.83 23.38
CA ALA A 86 -4.45 12.12 24.60
C ALA A 86 -5.86 12.47 25.16
N SER A 87 -6.52 13.52 24.68
CA SER A 87 -7.92 13.83 25.03
C SER A 87 -8.96 13.11 24.15
N PHE A 88 -8.52 12.38 23.12
CA PHE A 88 -9.36 11.74 22.11
C PHE A 88 -9.22 10.22 22.06
N GLY A 89 -8.11 9.68 22.59
CA GLY A 89 -7.81 8.25 22.60
C GLY A 89 -6.33 7.99 22.90
N ALA A 90 -5.89 6.77 22.61
CA ALA A 90 -4.54 6.27 22.92
C ALA A 90 -3.56 6.42 21.75
N THR A 91 -3.99 6.05 20.53
CA THR A 91 -3.08 5.90 19.39
C THR A 91 -3.66 6.59 18.16
N PRO A 92 -3.02 7.62 17.58
CA PRO A 92 -3.37 8.09 16.25
C PRO A 92 -3.01 7.03 15.21
N THR A 93 -3.94 6.71 14.32
CA THR A 93 -3.76 5.69 13.27
C THR A 93 -3.67 6.33 11.88
N SER A 94 -4.46 7.38 11.62
CA SER A 94 -4.46 8.02 10.30
C SER A 94 -4.80 9.51 10.35
N ILE A 95 -4.40 10.23 9.31
CA ILE A 95 -4.64 11.65 9.15
C ILE A 95 -4.93 12.02 7.69
N ALA A 96 -5.94 12.87 7.51
CA ALA A 96 -6.24 13.45 6.21
C ALA A 96 -6.55 14.95 6.32
N SER A 97 -6.38 15.67 5.21
CA SER A 97 -6.72 17.09 5.13
C SER A 97 -7.56 17.42 3.91
N SER A 98 -8.47 18.37 4.08
CA SER A 98 -9.26 18.92 2.98
C SER A 98 -9.72 20.33 3.31
N ASN A 99 -9.48 21.29 2.41
CA ASN A 99 -9.96 22.67 2.52
C ASN A 99 -9.62 23.36 3.87
N GLY A 100 -8.41 23.13 4.39
CA GLY A 100 -7.94 23.70 5.66
C GLY A 100 -8.51 23.05 6.93
N LEU A 101 -9.21 21.92 6.79
CA LEU A 101 -9.64 21.05 7.87
C LEU A 101 -8.72 19.82 7.92
N LEU A 102 -8.21 19.51 9.11
CA LEU A 102 -7.49 18.27 9.40
C LEU A 102 -8.44 17.33 10.13
N ALA A 103 -8.42 16.05 9.78
CA ALA A 103 -9.12 14.98 10.48
C ALA A 103 -8.10 13.91 10.88
N VAL A 104 -8.09 13.54 12.15
CA VAL A 104 -7.19 12.54 12.73
C VAL A 104 -8.04 11.44 13.36
N SER A 105 -7.88 10.19 12.95
CA SER A 105 -8.42 9.04 13.67
C SER A 105 -7.53 8.72 14.86
N VAL A 106 -8.17 8.39 15.98
CA VAL A 106 -7.49 8.02 17.23
C VAL A 106 -8.22 6.80 17.80
N ALA A 107 -7.51 5.70 17.92
CA ALA A 107 -7.98 4.48 18.57
C ALA A 107 -8.19 4.70 20.08
N ASN A 108 -9.09 3.92 20.66
CA ASN A 108 -9.35 3.94 22.09
C ASN A 108 -8.20 3.23 22.85
N GLU A 109 -8.10 3.43 24.17
CA GLU A 109 -7.16 2.67 25.02
C GLU A 109 -7.46 1.16 24.98
N VAL A 110 -8.74 0.80 24.84
CA VAL A 110 -9.16 -0.57 24.57
C VAL A 110 -9.46 -0.66 23.07
N GLY A 111 -8.67 -1.38 22.29
CA GLY A 111 -8.79 -1.42 20.82
C GLY A 111 -10.19 -1.80 20.32
N THR A 112 -10.89 -2.65 21.07
CA THR A 112 -12.25 -3.12 20.77
C THR A 112 -13.36 -2.11 21.11
N ASP A 113 -13.03 -1.01 21.81
CA ASP A 113 -13.96 0.08 22.08
C ASP A 113 -14.00 1.11 20.94
N PRO A 114 -15.14 1.80 20.73
CA PRO A 114 -15.25 2.88 19.76
C PRO A 114 -14.15 3.94 19.89
N GLY A 115 -13.51 4.27 18.76
CA GLY A 115 -12.52 5.33 18.63
C GLY A 115 -13.12 6.71 18.34
N THR A 116 -12.23 7.66 18.03
CA THR A 116 -12.58 9.06 17.78
C THR A 116 -11.97 9.57 16.49
N VAL A 117 -12.72 10.36 15.72
CA VAL A 117 -12.13 11.29 14.74
C VAL A 117 -12.15 12.71 15.30
N ALA A 118 -10.97 13.30 15.47
CA ALA A 118 -10.77 14.67 15.94
C ALA A 118 -10.46 15.61 14.77
N PHE A 119 -11.16 16.75 14.72
CA PHE A 119 -11.01 17.75 13.67
C PHE A 119 -10.27 18.99 14.17
N PHE A 120 -9.30 19.46 13.40
CA PHE A 120 -8.49 20.65 13.68
C PHE A 120 -8.45 21.58 12.46
N ASP A 121 -8.10 22.86 12.65
CA ASP A 121 -7.55 23.64 11.53
C ASP A 121 -6.05 23.39 11.35
N THR A 122 -5.49 23.91 10.27
CA THR A 122 -4.06 23.78 9.91
C THR A 122 -3.10 24.56 10.81
N ASN A 123 -3.60 25.24 11.84
CA ASN A 123 -2.79 25.79 12.93
C ASN A 123 -2.85 24.89 14.18
N GLY A 124 -3.47 23.72 14.09
CA GLY A 124 -3.64 22.79 15.20
C GLY A 124 -4.74 23.18 16.20
N ASN A 125 -5.63 24.13 15.86
CA ASN A 125 -6.73 24.47 16.76
C ASN A 125 -7.88 23.48 16.60
N PHE A 126 -8.22 22.80 17.68
CA PHE A 126 -9.38 21.91 17.76
C PHE A 126 -10.68 22.60 17.31
N LYS A 127 -11.49 21.87 16.55
CA LYS A 127 -12.80 22.31 16.05
C LYS A 127 -13.95 21.52 16.66
N THR A 128 -13.90 20.20 16.53
CA THR A 128 -14.95 19.27 16.94
C THR A 128 -14.40 17.85 16.87
N SER A 129 -15.12 16.88 17.42
CA SER A 129 -14.81 15.45 17.26
C SER A 129 -16.10 14.64 17.16
N VAL A 130 -15.98 13.42 16.65
CA VAL A 130 -17.07 12.44 16.59
C VAL A 130 -16.56 11.07 17.00
N THR A 131 -17.43 10.28 17.62
CA THR A 131 -17.18 8.86 17.89
C THR A 131 -17.43 8.06 16.60
N VAL A 132 -16.56 7.10 16.33
CA VAL A 132 -16.60 6.19 15.17
C VAL A 132 -16.59 4.73 15.64
N GLY A 133 -16.30 3.76 14.77
CA GLY A 133 -16.19 2.35 15.16
C GLY A 133 -14.93 2.05 15.99
N ALA A 134 -14.77 0.78 16.36
CA ALA A 134 -13.58 0.29 17.04
C ALA A 134 -12.39 0.28 16.07
N LEU A 135 -11.18 0.53 16.58
CA LEU A 135 -9.93 0.60 15.81
C LEU A 135 -10.08 1.34 14.46
N PRO A 136 -10.29 2.68 14.49
CA PRO A 136 -10.50 3.46 13.27
C PRO A 136 -9.19 3.61 12.50
N ASP A 137 -8.90 2.71 11.58
CA ASP A 137 -7.61 2.62 10.94
C ASP A 137 -7.35 3.74 9.91
N ALA A 138 -7.89 3.67 8.69
CA ALA A 138 -7.73 4.76 7.71
C ALA A 138 -8.80 5.87 7.75
N VAL A 139 -8.40 7.11 7.44
CA VAL A 139 -9.32 8.24 7.16
C VAL A 139 -9.12 8.81 5.75
N THR A 140 -10.21 8.97 4.99
CA THR A 140 -10.13 9.54 3.63
C THR A 140 -11.27 10.51 3.33
N PHE A 141 -10.93 11.67 2.75
CA PHE A 141 -11.95 12.61 2.28
C PHE A 141 -12.47 12.19 0.91
N THR A 142 -13.78 12.27 0.70
CA THR A 142 -14.30 12.20 -0.67
C THR A 142 -13.75 13.36 -1.50
N PRO A 143 -13.46 13.19 -2.81
CA PRO A 143 -12.85 14.25 -3.63
C PRO A 143 -13.57 15.60 -3.62
N ASN A 144 -14.90 15.61 -3.44
CA ASN A 144 -15.68 16.84 -3.34
C ASN A 144 -15.67 17.51 -1.93
N GLY A 145 -14.97 16.93 -0.95
CA GLY A 145 -14.83 17.42 0.42
C GLY A 145 -16.09 17.36 1.29
N ARG A 146 -17.18 16.73 0.83
CA ARG A 146 -18.47 16.73 1.55
C ARG A 146 -18.61 15.62 2.57
N LYS A 147 -17.79 14.58 2.48
CA LYS A 147 -17.74 13.48 3.43
C LYS A 147 -16.30 13.12 3.78
N LEU A 148 -16.12 12.60 4.99
CA LEU A 148 -14.95 11.86 5.42
C LEU A 148 -15.38 10.42 5.69
N LEU A 149 -14.62 9.45 5.21
CA LEU A 149 -14.83 8.02 5.45
C LEU A 149 -13.74 7.54 6.40
N VAL A 150 -14.11 6.62 7.29
CA VAL A 150 -13.21 6.04 8.29
C VAL A 150 -13.40 4.54 8.24
N ALA A 151 -12.36 3.80 7.87
CA ALA A 151 -12.32 2.36 8.05
C ALA A 151 -12.23 2.09 9.55
N ASN A 152 -13.05 1.18 10.05
CA ASN A 152 -13.04 0.78 11.45
C ASN A 152 -12.88 -0.72 11.38
N GLU A 153 -11.66 -1.16 11.62
CA GLU A 153 -11.18 -2.52 11.41
C GLU A 153 -12.00 -3.47 12.28
N GLY A 154 -12.09 -3.14 13.57
CA GLY A 154 -12.90 -3.90 14.51
C GLY A 154 -12.28 -5.24 14.88
N GLU A 155 -10.94 -5.30 14.88
CA GLU A 155 -10.12 -6.46 15.26
C GLU A 155 -10.57 -7.08 16.60
N PRO A 156 -10.62 -8.43 16.69
CA PRO A 156 -10.91 -9.14 17.92
C PRO A 156 -9.75 -9.06 18.92
N ALA A 157 -10.05 -8.79 20.19
CA ALA A 157 -9.04 -8.83 21.25
C ALA A 157 -9.54 -9.54 22.50
N PHE A 158 -8.63 -10.23 23.20
CA PHE A 158 -8.93 -10.81 24.50
C PHE A 158 -9.06 -9.71 25.57
N SER A 159 -10.18 -9.71 26.28
CA SER A 159 -10.41 -8.81 27.41
C SER A 159 -10.10 -9.51 28.72
N GLU A 160 -8.98 -9.18 29.36
CA GLU A 160 -8.61 -9.68 30.69
C GLU A 160 -9.70 -9.44 31.75
N THR A 161 -10.44 -8.33 31.61
CA THR A 161 -11.51 -7.98 32.56
C THR A 161 -12.72 -8.91 32.43
N LEU A 162 -13.02 -9.37 31.21
CA LEU A 162 -14.13 -10.28 30.95
C LEU A 162 -13.69 -11.75 31.01
N GLY A 163 -12.41 -12.03 30.75
CA GLY A 163 -11.89 -13.37 30.50
C GLY A 163 -12.40 -13.95 29.18
N GLN A 164 -12.66 -13.09 28.19
CA GLN A 164 -13.32 -13.43 26.92
C GLN A 164 -12.78 -12.58 25.78
N ILE A 165 -12.84 -13.09 24.56
CA ILE A 165 -12.58 -12.35 23.32
C ILE A 165 -13.77 -11.43 23.03
N VAL A 166 -13.48 -10.14 22.89
CA VAL A 166 -14.42 -9.15 22.35
C VAL A 166 -14.08 -8.99 20.89
N ASN A 167 -15.02 -9.32 20.01
CA ASN A 167 -14.90 -9.09 18.58
C ASN A 167 -15.93 -8.03 18.18
N PRO A 168 -15.55 -6.76 17.94
CA PRO A 168 -16.40 -5.69 17.38
C PRO A 168 -16.94 -6.01 15.98
N LYS A 169 -17.63 -5.06 15.35
CA LYS A 169 -18.01 -5.21 13.93
C LYS A 169 -17.09 -4.34 13.11
N GLY A 170 -16.44 -4.90 12.11
CA GLY A 170 -15.81 -4.08 11.09
C GLY A 170 -16.85 -3.28 10.32
N SER A 171 -16.50 -2.02 10.03
CA SER A 171 -17.45 -1.07 9.44
C SER A 171 -16.77 0.14 8.82
N VAL A 172 -17.52 0.93 8.06
CA VAL A 172 -17.10 2.27 7.62
C VAL A 172 -17.99 3.34 8.26
N SER A 173 -17.36 4.27 8.97
CA SER A 173 -18.01 5.46 9.51
C SER A 173 -17.98 6.57 8.46
N ILE A 174 -19.16 7.04 8.07
CA ILE A 174 -19.38 8.02 7.01
C ILE A 174 -19.79 9.33 7.67
N ILE A 175 -18.86 10.28 7.70
CA ILE A 175 -19.01 11.56 8.38
C ILE A 175 -19.44 12.60 7.35
N ASP A 176 -20.66 13.14 7.49
CA ASP A 176 -21.15 14.23 6.66
C ASP A 176 -20.57 15.58 7.14
N LEU A 177 -20.00 16.33 6.18
CA LEU A 177 -19.32 17.60 6.41
C LEU A 177 -20.04 18.78 5.72
N LEU A 178 -21.35 18.68 5.47
CA LEU A 178 -22.14 19.83 5.01
C LEU A 178 -22.13 20.98 6.02
N ASP A 179 -22.07 20.65 7.32
CA ASP A 179 -21.75 21.58 8.39
C ASP A 179 -20.55 21.04 9.20
N PRO A 180 -19.30 21.39 8.83
CA PRO A 180 -18.10 20.88 9.49
C PRO A 180 -17.98 21.23 10.98
N LYS A 181 -18.83 22.12 11.51
CA LYS A 181 -18.88 22.42 12.95
C LYS A 181 -19.73 21.41 13.72
N HIS A 182 -20.65 20.75 13.03
CA HIS A 182 -21.59 19.78 13.57
C HIS A 182 -21.67 18.56 12.65
N PRO A 183 -20.55 17.85 12.43
CA PRO A 183 -20.53 16.65 11.62
C PRO A 183 -21.49 15.59 12.16
N THR A 184 -22.06 14.79 11.27
CA THR A 184 -22.93 13.66 11.63
C THR A 184 -22.37 12.37 11.08
N VAL A 185 -22.40 11.31 11.88
CA VAL A 185 -21.87 9.99 11.50
C VAL A 185 -23.02 9.06 11.11
N LYS A 186 -22.84 8.34 10.00
CA LYS A 186 -23.59 7.12 9.66
C LYS A 186 -22.61 5.97 9.52
N THR A 187 -22.88 4.84 10.16
CA THR A 187 -22.07 3.62 10.03
C THR A 187 -22.67 2.73 8.94
N ALA A 188 -21.82 2.21 8.06
CA ALA A 188 -22.13 1.11 7.14
C ALA A 188 -21.37 -0.13 7.62
N ASP A 189 -22.07 -1.21 7.90
CA ASP A 189 -21.50 -2.50 8.29
C ASP A 189 -21.84 -3.57 7.26
N PHE A 190 -21.39 -4.81 7.49
CA PHE A 190 -21.57 -5.94 6.59
C PHE A 190 -22.76 -6.84 6.97
N SER A 191 -23.62 -6.41 7.89
CA SER A 191 -24.73 -7.22 8.42
C SER A 191 -25.78 -7.63 7.39
N SER A 192 -25.78 -7.01 6.20
CA SER A 192 -26.64 -7.38 5.09
C SER A 192 -26.16 -8.61 4.31
N PHE A 193 -24.92 -9.05 4.49
CA PHE A 193 -24.36 -10.22 3.81
C PHE A 193 -24.45 -11.45 4.71
N SER A 194 -24.92 -12.57 4.17
CA SER A 194 -24.81 -13.85 4.86
C SER A 194 -23.44 -14.48 4.62
N LYS A 195 -23.02 -15.40 5.50
CA LYS A 195 -21.80 -16.21 5.32
C LYS A 195 -21.73 -16.82 3.92
N GLN A 196 -22.84 -17.45 3.50
CA GLN A 196 -22.94 -18.08 2.19
C GLN A 196 -22.81 -17.08 1.02
N ASP A 197 -23.30 -15.85 1.17
CA ASP A 197 -23.15 -14.83 0.13
C ASP A 197 -21.68 -14.46 -0.04
N LEU A 198 -20.94 -14.26 1.07
CA LEU A 198 -19.52 -13.91 1.09
C LEU A 198 -18.64 -15.06 0.54
N GLU A 199 -18.86 -16.30 0.99
CA GLU A 199 -18.17 -17.49 0.47
C GLU A 199 -18.38 -17.64 -1.05
N ASN A 200 -19.59 -17.38 -1.55
CA ASN A 200 -19.88 -17.42 -2.99
C ASN A 200 -19.17 -16.31 -3.78
N GLN A 201 -18.72 -15.24 -3.12
CA GLN A 201 -17.88 -14.20 -3.71
C GLN A 201 -16.37 -14.49 -3.52
N GLY A 202 -16.01 -15.63 -2.91
CA GLY A 202 -14.62 -16.01 -2.67
C GLY A 202 -13.95 -15.25 -1.53
N VAL A 203 -14.73 -14.70 -0.59
CA VAL A 203 -14.23 -13.99 0.59
C VAL A 203 -13.76 -15.00 1.63
N GLN A 204 -12.57 -14.78 2.19
CA GLN A 204 -12.03 -15.57 3.29
C GLN A 204 -12.68 -15.14 4.61
N LEU A 205 -13.07 -16.12 5.43
CA LEU A 205 -13.78 -15.92 6.70
C LEU A 205 -13.24 -16.84 7.78
N PHE A 206 -13.30 -16.37 9.02
CA PHE A 206 -12.79 -17.04 10.22
C PHE A 206 -13.90 -17.74 11.04
N VAL A 207 -15.18 -17.52 10.68
CA VAL A 207 -16.35 -18.04 11.41
C VAL A 207 -16.20 -19.49 11.82
N ASP A 208 -15.81 -20.37 10.88
CA ASP A 208 -15.69 -21.80 11.17
C ASP A 208 -14.50 -22.13 12.09
N ALA A 209 -13.40 -21.37 12.00
CA ALA A 209 -12.26 -21.51 12.90
C ALA A 209 -12.63 -21.06 14.32
N PHE A 210 -13.28 -19.90 14.44
CA PHE A 210 -13.78 -19.39 15.72
C PHE A 210 -14.82 -20.31 16.36
N GLU A 211 -15.75 -20.88 15.58
CA GLU A 211 -16.72 -21.85 16.10
C GLU A 211 -16.04 -23.13 16.63
N LYS A 212 -14.94 -23.57 15.99
CA LYS A 212 -14.14 -24.72 16.47
C LYS A 212 -13.45 -24.41 17.79
N ILE A 213 -12.81 -23.25 17.91
CA ILE A 213 -12.06 -22.84 19.10
C ILE A 213 -13.02 -22.57 20.27
N GLU A 214 -14.16 -21.91 20.02
CA GLU A 214 -15.21 -21.75 21.02
C GLU A 214 -15.66 -23.11 21.57
N ALA A 215 -15.79 -24.13 20.71
CA ALA A 215 -16.21 -25.46 21.12
C ALA A 215 -15.15 -26.24 21.93
N SER A 216 -13.85 -25.96 21.77
CA SER A 216 -12.75 -26.58 22.52
C SER A 216 -12.21 -25.74 23.68
N SER A 217 -12.63 -24.47 23.78
CA SER A 217 -12.13 -23.48 24.74
C SER A 217 -12.09 -23.93 26.20
N GLN A 218 -13.08 -24.69 26.65
CA GLN A 218 -13.13 -25.18 28.03
C GLN A 218 -12.05 -26.25 28.32
N GLU A 219 -11.66 -27.03 27.31
CA GLU A 219 -10.60 -28.02 27.43
C GLU A 219 -9.22 -27.38 27.28
N GLU A 220 -9.07 -26.45 26.33
CA GLU A 220 -7.80 -25.82 25.99
C GLU A 220 -7.42 -24.70 26.98
N PHE A 221 -8.34 -23.78 27.24
CA PHE A 221 -8.08 -22.56 28.04
C PHE A 221 -8.79 -22.57 29.40
N GLY A 222 -9.70 -23.51 29.63
CA GLY A 222 -10.50 -23.54 30.86
C GLY A 222 -11.64 -22.52 30.89
N ILE A 223 -12.00 -21.93 29.75
CA ILE A 223 -13.03 -20.90 29.58
C ILE A 223 -14.29 -21.54 28.97
N GLU A 224 -15.49 -21.33 29.55
CA GLU A 224 -16.73 -21.98 29.05
C GLU A 224 -17.31 -21.30 27.81
N ASP A 225 -17.29 -19.97 27.77
CA ASP A 225 -17.73 -19.13 26.65
C ASP A 225 -16.53 -18.23 26.30
N LEU A 226 -15.76 -18.53 25.25
CA LEU A 226 -14.54 -17.79 24.92
C LEU A 226 -14.87 -16.45 24.26
N PHE A 227 -15.86 -16.40 23.38
CA PHE A 227 -16.29 -15.16 22.72
C PHE A 227 -17.44 -14.49 23.48
N GLU A 228 -17.24 -13.23 23.89
CA GLU A 228 -18.34 -12.39 24.41
C GLU A 228 -19.33 -12.04 23.29
N SER A 229 -18.77 -11.78 22.11
CA SER A 229 -19.51 -11.35 20.93
C SER A 229 -19.96 -12.54 20.09
N PRO A 230 -21.13 -12.47 19.42
CA PRO A 230 -21.54 -13.53 18.50
C PRO A 230 -20.50 -13.73 17.39
N ILE A 231 -20.20 -14.97 17.03
CA ILE A 231 -19.36 -15.28 15.87
C ILE A 231 -20.23 -15.12 14.62
N THR A 232 -20.04 -14.02 13.88
CA THR A 232 -20.83 -13.70 12.69
C THR A 232 -19.98 -13.04 11.61
N PRO A 233 -20.29 -13.22 10.31
CA PRO A 233 -19.45 -12.69 9.24
C PRO A 233 -19.23 -11.18 9.27
N ASP A 234 -20.18 -10.40 9.80
CA ASP A 234 -20.03 -8.94 9.93
C ASP A 234 -19.09 -8.50 11.06
N ARG A 235 -18.50 -9.46 11.78
CA ARG A 235 -17.45 -9.29 12.78
C ARG A 235 -16.14 -9.98 12.38
N ASP A 236 -16.16 -10.77 11.32
CA ASP A 236 -14.93 -11.32 10.71
C ASP A 236 -14.34 -10.37 9.67
N ILE A 237 -15.16 -9.45 9.15
CA ILE A 237 -14.74 -8.53 8.10
C ILE A 237 -14.02 -7.35 8.74
N GLU A 238 -12.77 -7.11 8.36
CA GLU A 238 -11.87 -6.11 8.97
C GLU A 238 -11.44 -5.06 7.92
N PRO A 239 -12.07 -3.86 7.93
CA PRO A 239 -11.67 -2.75 7.04
C PRO A 239 -10.44 -1.97 7.50
N GLU A 240 -9.46 -1.79 6.62
CA GLU A 240 -8.24 -1.02 6.92
C GLU A 240 -8.12 0.21 6.01
N ASN A 241 -7.97 0.03 4.69
CA ASN A 241 -7.80 1.13 3.75
C ASN A 241 -9.06 1.52 2.96
N ILE A 242 -9.17 2.78 2.54
CA ILE A 242 -10.27 3.28 1.69
C ILE A 242 -9.76 4.17 0.55
N THR A 243 -10.13 3.82 -0.68
CA THR A 243 -10.02 4.72 -1.85
C THR A 243 -11.40 5.11 -2.42
N VAL A 244 -11.50 6.28 -3.03
CA VAL A 244 -12.79 6.89 -3.43
C VAL A 244 -12.80 7.30 -4.90
N SER A 245 -13.89 6.97 -5.60
CA SER A 245 -14.10 7.36 -6.98
C SER A 245 -14.02 8.89 -7.15
N HIS A 246 -13.46 9.35 -8.27
CA HIS A 246 -13.30 10.78 -8.56
C HIS A 246 -14.65 11.54 -8.51
N ASP A 247 -15.77 10.89 -8.83
CA ASP A 247 -17.12 11.48 -8.74
C ASP A 247 -17.74 11.43 -7.33
N SER A 248 -17.02 10.91 -6.34
CA SER A 248 -17.41 10.81 -4.93
C SER A 248 -18.67 9.99 -4.66
N LYS A 249 -18.93 8.96 -5.47
CA LYS A 249 -20.13 8.11 -5.36
C LYS A 249 -19.85 6.69 -4.91
N THR A 250 -18.65 6.19 -5.14
CA THR A 250 -18.25 4.84 -4.74
C THR A 250 -16.96 4.95 -3.94
N ALA A 251 -16.86 4.17 -2.88
CA ALA A 251 -15.60 3.90 -2.22
C ALA A 251 -15.31 2.39 -2.30
N TRP A 252 -14.04 2.06 -2.40
CA TRP A 252 -13.53 0.70 -2.29
C TRP A 252 -12.72 0.59 -1.01
N VAL A 253 -12.94 -0.49 -0.29
CA VAL A 253 -12.45 -0.71 1.07
C VAL A 253 -11.64 -2.00 1.05
N ALA A 254 -10.36 -1.92 1.42
CA ALA A 254 -9.53 -3.09 1.61
C ALA A 254 -10.01 -3.89 2.82
N LEU A 255 -9.93 -5.22 2.71
CA LEU A 255 -10.27 -6.20 3.74
C LEU A 255 -9.16 -7.26 3.69
N GLN A 256 -7.98 -6.94 4.23
CA GLN A 256 -6.73 -7.67 3.99
C GLN A 256 -6.81 -9.13 4.44
N GLU A 257 -7.19 -9.38 5.69
CA GLU A 257 -7.34 -10.71 6.30
C GLU A 257 -8.39 -11.53 5.56
N ASN A 258 -9.40 -10.87 5.00
CA ASN A 258 -10.47 -11.51 4.24
C ASN A 258 -10.14 -11.71 2.75
N ASN A 259 -8.94 -11.27 2.31
CA ASN A 259 -8.48 -11.30 0.92
C ASN A 259 -9.55 -10.76 -0.05
N ALA A 260 -10.15 -9.61 0.32
CA ALA A 260 -11.34 -9.09 -0.34
C ALA A 260 -11.35 -7.56 -0.44
N ILE A 261 -12.26 -7.04 -1.28
CA ILE A 261 -12.55 -5.61 -1.38
C ILE A 261 -14.06 -5.36 -1.24
N GLY A 262 -14.42 -4.48 -0.31
CA GLY A 262 -15.78 -3.98 -0.11
C GLY A 262 -16.11 -2.82 -1.06
N VAL A 263 -17.30 -2.84 -1.69
CA VAL A 263 -17.78 -1.76 -2.58
C VAL A 263 -18.88 -0.97 -1.90
N LEU A 264 -18.54 0.21 -1.39
CA LEU A 264 -19.44 1.10 -0.64
C LEU A 264 -20.09 2.13 -1.56
N ASN A 265 -21.43 2.15 -1.59
CA ASN A 265 -22.18 3.20 -2.29
C ASN A 265 -22.35 4.42 -1.37
N LEU A 266 -21.79 5.56 -1.78
CA LEU A 266 -21.81 6.80 -1.01
C LEU A 266 -23.08 7.64 -1.22
N GLU A 267 -24.02 7.21 -2.06
CA GLU A 267 -25.35 7.83 -2.15
C GLU A 267 -26.32 7.18 -1.15
N THR A 268 -26.28 5.85 -1.01
CA THR A 268 -27.08 5.09 -0.04
C THR A 268 -26.39 4.96 1.32
N ASN A 269 -25.05 5.11 1.36
CA ASN A 269 -24.19 4.85 2.52
C ASN A 269 -24.34 3.39 3.00
N GLU A 270 -24.25 2.44 2.07
CA GLU A 270 -24.41 1.00 2.31
C GLU A 270 -23.45 0.23 1.39
N PHE A 271 -22.89 -0.87 1.90
CA PHE A 271 -22.11 -1.78 1.06
C PHE A 271 -23.02 -2.45 0.04
N SER A 272 -22.59 -2.42 -1.22
CA SER A 272 -23.31 -2.99 -2.34
C SER A 272 -22.81 -4.39 -2.71
N LYS A 273 -21.52 -4.65 -2.46
CA LYS A 273 -20.82 -5.91 -2.71
C LYS A 273 -19.61 -6.05 -1.80
N VAL A 274 -19.17 -7.28 -1.61
CA VAL A 274 -17.84 -7.67 -1.16
C VAL A 274 -17.31 -8.64 -2.20
N VAL A 275 -16.09 -8.44 -2.69
CA VAL A 275 -15.50 -9.22 -3.79
C VAL A 275 -14.22 -9.86 -3.29
N GLY A 276 -14.18 -11.20 -3.21
CA GLY A 276 -12.95 -11.93 -2.95
C GLY A 276 -12.00 -11.84 -4.14
N LEU A 277 -10.70 -11.77 -3.86
CA LEU A 277 -9.67 -11.49 -4.86
C LEU A 277 -9.14 -12.76 -5.56
N GLY A 278 -9.52 -13.93 -5.06
CA GLY A 278 -8.96 -15.20 -5.52
C GLY A 278 -7.52 -15.36 -5.06
N VAL A 279 -6.72 -16.11 -5.81
CA VAL A 279 -5.34 -16.43 -5.44
C VAL A 279 -4.39 -16.36 -6.62
N LYS A 280 -3.12 -16.07 -6.33
CA LYS A 280 -1.99 -16.18 -7.26
C LYS A 280 -1.44 -17.59 -7.22
N ASP A 281 -1.20 -18.20 -8.38
CA ASP A 281 -0.56 -19.51 -8.47
C ASP A 281 0.95 -19.33 -8.66
N HIS A 282 1.75 -19.67 -7.64
CA HIS A 282 3.21 -19.55 -7.69
C HIS A 282 3.89 -20.67 -8.50
N SER A 283 3.13 -21.65 -9.00
CA SER A 283 3.66 -22.67 -9.91
C SER A 283 3.76 -22.18 -11.36
N GLU A 284 3.08 -21.08 -11.69
CA GLU A 284 3.02 -20.51 -13.04
C GLU A 284 4.23 -19.61 -13.38
N PRO A 285 4.68 -19.55 -14.64
CA PRO A 285 5.87 -18.79 -15.02
C PRO A 285 5.81 -17.31 -14.63
N ASN A 286 6.91 -16.79 -14.06
CA ASN A 286 7.07 -15.42 -13.52
C ASN A 286 6.22 -15.11 -12.27
N ASN A 287 5.66 -16.13 -11.61
CA ASN A 287 5.12 -16.02 -10.26
C ASN A 287 6.02 -16.75 -9.25
N GLY A 288 7.34 -16.75 -9.46
CA GLY A 288 8.24 -17.33 -8.48
C GLY A 288 8.13 -16.63 -7.13
N LEU A 289 8.65 -17.29 -6.10
CA LEU A 289 8.93 -16.66 -4.82
C LEU A 289 10.14 -17.33 -4.19
N ASP A 290 10.89 -16.59 -3.39
CA ASP A 290 11.82 -17.19 -2.44
C ASP A 290 11.06 -17.67 -1.19
N THR A 291 11.35 -18.89 -0.72
CA THR A 291 10.53 -19.59 0.28
C THR A 291 11.26 -19.95 1.56
N SER A 292 12.56 -19.66 1.67
CA SER A 292 13.35 -20.05 2.82
C SER A 292 14.37 -18.99 3.19
N ASP A 293 14.45 -18.69 4.48
CA ASP A 293 15.52 -17.92 5.12
C ASP A 293 16.68 -18.82 5.62
N ARG A 294 16.75 -20.08 5.17
CA ARG A 294 17.71 -21.11 5.66
C ARG A 294 18.52 -21.81 4.60
N ASP A 295 18.46 -21.36 3.35
CA ASP A 295 19.23 -21.95 2.25
C ASP A 295 20.51 -21.17 1.89
N ASP A 296 20.77 -20.05 2.59
CA ASP A 296 21.89 -19.12 2.38
C ASP A 296 21.97 -18.62 0.91
N ALA A 297 20.84 -18.49 0.21
CA ALA A 297 20.77 -18.15 -1.20
C ALA A 297 19.55 -17.28 -1.54
N ILE A 298 19.54 -16.75 -2.77
CA ILE A 298 18.33 -16.16 -3.35
C ILE A 298 17.80 -17.20 -4.35
N ASN A 299 16.70 -17.86 -3.99
CA ASN A 299 16.11 -18.99 -4.71
C ASN A 299 14.66 -18.72 -5.10
N ILE A 300 14.44 -17.64 -5.85
CA ILE A 300 13.14 -17.32 -6.44
C ILE A 300 12.76 -18.39 -7.48
N GLU A 301 11.86 -19.29 -7.11
CA GLU A 301 11.46 -20.44 -7.90
C GLU A 301 9.94 -20.58 -7.97
N ASN A 302 9.45 -21.28 -9.00
CA ASN A 302 8.06 -21.69 -9.05
C ASN A 302 7.80 -22.84 -8.06
N ARG A 303 6.80 -22.68 -7.19
CA ARG A 303 6.48 -23.60 -6.09
C ARG A 303 5.00 -24.00 -6.13
N PRO A 304 4.62 -25.19 -5.62
CA PRO A 304 3.23 -25.63 -5.54
C PRO A 304 2.49 -24.95 -4.38
N VAL A 305 2.47 -23.62 -4.38
CA VAL A 305 1.92 -22.75 -3.34
C VAL A 305 1.03 -21.70 -4.03
N PHE A 306 -0.09 -21.37 -3.39
CA PHE A 306 -0.91 -20.23 -3.76
C PHE A 306 -0.58 -19.03 -2.87
N GLY A 307 -0.62 -17.81 -3.42
CA GLY A 307 -0.51 -16.57 -2.66
C GLY A 307 -1.88 -15.91 -2.54
N LEU A 308 -2.27 -15.53 -1.33
CA LEU A 308 -3.45 -14.69 -1.11
C LEU A 308 -3.08 -13.24 -1.49
N PHE A 309 -3.97 -12.47 -2.13
CA PHE A 309 -3.61 -11.11 -2.55
C PHE A 309 -3.53 -10.14 -1.37
N GLN A 310 -4.47 -10.22 -0.42
CA GLN A 310 -4.46 -9.53 0.88
C GLN A 310 -3.88 -8.12 0.83
N PRO A 311 -4.56 -7.19 0.15
CA PRO A 311 -4.01 -5.87 -0.01
C PRO A 311 -4.29 -5.00 1.20
N ASP A 312 -3.26 -4.37 1.72
CA ASP A 312 -3.38 -3.27 2.68
C ASP A 312 -3.94 -2.04 1.94
N GLN A 313 -3.10 -1.33 1.17
CA GLN A 313 -3.53 -0.08 0.55
C GLN A 313 -4.06 -0.25 -0.88
N LEU A 314 -5.05 0.59 -1.18
CA LEU A 314 -5.67 0.70 -2.50
C LEU A 314 -5.57 2.13 -3.04
N ASP A 315 -5.39 2.26 -4.35
CA ASP A 315 -5.64 3.52 -5.04
C ASP A 315 -6.44 3.31 -6.33
N VAL A 316 -7.08 4.38 -6.81
CA VAL A 316 -8.00 4.34 -7.95
C VAL A 316 -7.61 5.34 -9.02
N TYR A 317 -7.71 4.92 -10.27
CA TYR A 317 -7.55 5.79 -11.42
C TYR A 317 -8.48 5.39 -12.56
N THR A 318 -8.51 6.19 -13.62
CA THR A 318 -9.40 5.97 -14.77
C THR A 318 -8.63 6.11 -16.07
N VAL A 319 -8.79 5.13 -16.96
CA VAL A 319 -8.23 5.16 -18.33
C VAL A 319 -9.40 5.00 -19.30
N ASP A 320 -9.54 5.96 -20.22
CA ASP A 320 -10.59 5.97 -21.25
C ASP A 320 -12.04 5.76 -20.72
N GLY A 321 -12.29 6.17 -19.48
CA GLY A 321 -13.59 6.05 -18.81
C GLY A 321 -13.83 4.72 -18.09
N ILE A 322 -12.84 3.83 -18.05
CA ILE A 322 -12.85 2.59 -17.26
C ILE A 322 -12.10 2.85 -15.95
N THR A 323 -12.69 2.44 -14.84
CA THR A 323 -12.10 2.60 -13.50
C THR A 323 -11.23 1.38 -13.19
N TYR A 324 -10.02 1.64 -12.70
CA TYR A 324 -9.09 0.61 -12.25
C TYR A 324 -8.70 0.88 -10.80
N LEU A 325 -8.62 -0.19 -10.01
CA LEU A 325 -7.97 -0.19 -8.70
C LEU A 325 -6.55 -0.70 -8.84
N VAL A 326 -5.64 -0.17 -8.05
CA VAL A 326 -4.29 -0.72 -7.86
C VAL A 326 -4.17 -1.10 -6.40
N SER A 327 -3.71 -2.32 -6.14
CA SER A 327 -3.56 -2.87 -4.79
C SER A 327 -2.11 -3.26 -4.53
N ALA A 328 -1.61 -2.94 -3.33
CA ALA A 328 -0.32 -3.43 -2.84
C ALA A 328 -0.58 -4.71 -2.04
N ASN A 329 -0.05 -5.84 -2.50
CA ASN A 329 -0.45 -7.17 -2.02
C ASN A 329 0.52 -7.65 -0.93
N GLU A 330 0.40 -7.04 0.25
CA GLU A 330 1.28 -7.20 1.40
C GLU A 330 1.19 -8.60 2.02
N GLY A 331 -0.02 -8.96 2.45
CA GLY A 331 -0.26 -10.13 3.28
C GLY A 331 -0.28 -9.80 4.77
N ASP A 332 -1.37 -10.16 5.44
CA ASP A 332 -1.39 -10.28 6.89
C ASP A 332 -2.25 -11.47 7.32
N PHE A 333 -2.18 -11.84 8.59
CA PHE A 333 -2.89 -12.99 9.12
C PHE A 333 -3.47 -12.68 10.50
N LEU A 334 -4.60 -13.31 10.80
CA LEU A 334 -5.29 -13.03 12.05
C LEU A 334 -4.66 -13.80 13.22
N ARG A 335 -4.37 -13.09 14.32
CA ARG A 335 -3.89 -13.66 15.57
C ARG A 335 -4.62 -13.03 16.75
N ILE A 336 -5.01 -13.85 17.72
CA ILE A 336 -5.65 -13.37 18.95
C ILE A 336 -4.85 -13.85 20.15
N GLU A 337 -4.25 -12.90 20.86
CA GLU A 337 -3.49 -13.16 22.08
C GLU A 337 -4.05 -12.42 23.28
N GLY A 338 -3.66 -12.85 24.48
CA GLY A 338 -3.92 -12.10 25.69
C GLY A 338 -3.32 -12.74 26.92
N ASP A 339 -3.26 -11.96 28.01
CA ASP A 339 -2.89 -12.46 29.32
C ASP A 339 -4.08 -13.23 29.92
N LEU A 340 -3.89 -14.53 30.15
CA LEU A 340 -4.80 -15.38 30.89
C LEU A 340 -4.14 -15.82 32.21
N ASP A 341 -4.65 -15.30 33.33
CA ASP A 341 -4.18 -15.63 34.68
C ASP A 341 -2.68 -15.33 34.95
N GLY A 342 -2.11 -14.37 34.22
CA GLY A 342 -0.73 -13.88 34.35
C GLY A 342 0.28 -14.54 33.41
N GLU A 343 -0.19 -15.29 32.41
CA GLU A 343 0.62 -15.91 31.36
C GLU A 343 0.06 -15.48 29.98
N GLU A 344 0.95 -15.23 29.03
CA GLU A 344 0.56 -14.92 27.64
C GLU A 344 0.05 -16.21 26.97
N GLU A 345 -1.15 -16.12 26.39
CA GLU A 345 -1.80 -17.21 25.66
C GLU A 345 -2.17 -16.75 24.25
N THR A 346 -1.99 -17.64 23.29
CA THR A 346 -2.45 -17.49 21.90
C THR A 346 -3.76 -18.27 21.76
N PHE A 347 -4.88 -17.56 21.63
CA PHE A 347 -6.22 -18.16 21.50
C PHE A 347 -6.52 -18.58 20.06
N PHE A 348 -5.94 -17.87 19.10
CA PHE A 348 -6.03 -18.18 17.68
C PHE A 348 -4.78 -17.66 16.97
N GLU A 349 -4.27 -18.43 16.03
CA GLU A 349 -3.18 -18.06 15.13
C GLU A 349 -3.54 -18.68 13.78
N GLU A 350 -3.70 -17.84 12.76
CA GLU A 350 -4.06 -18.32 11.42
C GLU A 350 -2.88 -19.02 10.74
N ASP A 351 -1.65 -18.57 10.96
CA ASP A 351 -0.49 -19.10 10.25
C ASP A 351 0.10 -20.36 10.89
N GLU A 352 0.76 -21.17 10.07
CA GLU A 352 1.59 -22.29 10.50
C GLU A 352 2.74 -22.51 9.52
N ARG A 353 3.86 -23.07 10.01
CA ARG A 353 4.98 -23.44 9.14
C ARG A 353 4.68 -24.73 8.39
N ILE A 354 5.03 -24.78 7.11
CA ILE A 354 4.80 -25.97 6.27
C ILE A 354 5.41 -27.26 6.85
N ASN A 355 6.55 -27.19 7.56
CA ASN A 355 7.20 -28.36 8.17
C ASN A 355 6.44 -28.94 9.39
N ASP A 356 5.53 -28.18 9.98
CA ASP A 356 4.66 -28.60 11.08
C ASP A 356 3.30 -29.13 10.59
N LEU A 357 2.99 -28.94 9.30
CA LEU A 357 1.77 -29.46 8.66
C LEU A 357 1.83 -30.95 8.31
N VAL A 358 0.64 -31.56 8.24
CA VAL A 358 0.44 -32.86 7.60
C VAL A 358 -0.01 -32.60 6.17
N LEU A 359 0.78 -32.99 5.18
CA LEU A 359 0.46 -32.80 3.76
C LEU A 359 -0.16 -34.07 3.15
N ASP A 360 -1.20 -33.90 2.32
CA ASP A 360 -1.83 -35.01 1.59
C ASP A 360 -0.78 -35.68 0.67
N PRO A 361 -0.58 -37.01 0.77
CA PRO A 361 0.43 -37.71 -0.02
C PRO A 361 0.11 -37.83 -1.52
N THR A 362 -1.13 -37.53 -1.94
CA THR A 362 -1.54 -37.48 -3.35
C THR A 362 -1.21 -36.13 -3.97
N ALA A 363 -1.47 -35.03 -3.27
CA ALA A 363 -1.15 -33.66 -3.65
C ALA A 363 0.36 -33.39 -3.56
N PHE A 364 0.99 -33.86 -2.48
CA PHE A 364 2.42 -33.67 -2.18
C PHE A 364 3.16 -35.02 -2.06
N PRO A 365 3.37 -35.75 -3.18
CA PRO A 365 4.02 -37.06 -3.14
C PRO A 365 5.49 -37.02 -2.66
N ASP A 366 6.11 -35.84 -2.70
CA ASP A 366 7.48 -35.57 -2.26
C ASP A 366 7.53 -34.70 -0.97
N ALA A 367 6.47 -34.73 -0.14
CA ALA A 367 6.31 -33.89 1.05
C ALA A 367 7.57 -33.80 1.94
N ILE A 368 8.26 -34.91 2.21
CA ILE A 368 9.49 -34.92 3.02
C ILE A 368 10.54 -33.95 2.50
N ALA A 369 10.74 -33.88 1.17
CA ALA A 369 11.73 -32.98 0.59
C ALA A 369 11.24 -31.53 0.51
N LEU A 370 9.92 -31.33 0.35
CA LEU A 370 9.32 -29.99 0.34
C LEU A 370 9.37 -29.35 1.74
N GLN A 371 9.13 -30.14 2.79
CA GLN A 371 9.08 -29.71 4.18
C GLN A 371 10.46 -29.51 4.83
N GLU A 372 11.57 -29.66 4.09
CA GLU A 372 12.89 -29.28 4.63
C GLU A 372 12.97 -27.75 4.81
N ASP A 373 13.68 -27.33 5.86
CA ASP A 373 13.78 -25.91 6.24
C ASP A 373 14.37 -25.04 5.12
N ASP A 374 15.29 -25.59 4.32
CA ASP A 374 15.95 -24.94 3.18
C ASP A 374 15.15 -25.05 1.86
N VAL A 375 13.89 -25.46 1.91
CA VAL A 375 12.99 -25.59 0.75
C VAL A 375 11.70 -24.80 0.96
N LEU A 376 10.62 -25.43 1.43
CA LEU A 376 9.35 -24.77 1.77
C LEU A 376 9.06 -24.84 3.26
N GLY A 377 9.77 -25.68 4.02
CA GLY A 377 9.37 -26.08 5.38
C GLY A 377 9.13 -24.90 6.33
N ARG A 378 9.85 -23.80 6.13
CA ARG A 378 9.73 -22.62 6.98
C ARG A 378 8.67 -21.62 6.54
N LEU A 379 8.20 -21.68 5.28
CA LEU A 379 7.21 -20.75 4.75
C LEU A 379 5.93 -20.81 5.59
N GLN A 380 5.48 -19.64 6.05
CA GLN A 380 4.21 -19.48 6.76
C GLN A 380 3.04 -19.55 5.78
N VAL A 381 2.01 -20.34 6.13
CA VAL A 381 0.81 -20.53 5.33
C VAL A 381 -0.45 -20.55 6.20
N SER A 382 -1.59 -20.19 5.61
CA SER A 382 -2.89 -20.17 6.30
C SER A 382 -3.36 -21.57 6.70
N THR A 383 -3.82 -21.70 7.94
CA THR A 383 -4.43 -22.92 8.52
C THR A 383 -5.93 -23.01 8.31
N ILE A 384 -6.58 -21.92 7.88
CA ILE A 384 -8.01 -21.91 7.58
C ILE A 384 -8.31 -22.21 6.11
N ASN A 385 -7.27 -22.33 5.30
CA ASN A 385 -7.31 -22.82 3.93
C ASN A 385 -6.58 -24.17 3.82
N GLY A 386 -6.55 -24.76 2.62
CA GLY A 386 -5.66 -25.90 2.36
C GLY A 386 -6.28 -27.30 2.45
N ASP A 387 -7.39 -27.46 3.18
CA ASP A 387 -8.10 -28.75 3.35
C ASP A 387 -9.51 -28.72 2.72
N PRO A 388 -9.64 -28.77 1.37
CA PRO A 388 -10.92 -28.73 0.66
C PRO A 388 -11.80 -29.98 0.87
N ASP A 389 -11.24 -31.11 1.30
CA ASP A 389 -12.00 -32.36 1.47
C ASP A 389 -12.36 -32.72 2.93
N GLY A 390 -11.74 -32.00 3.87
CA GLY A 390 -12.06 -31.98 5.30
C GLY A 390 -11.53 -33.19 6.07
N ASP A 391 -10.48 -33.85 5.59
CA ASP A 391 -9.93 -35.05 6.22
C ASP A 391 -8.77 -34.78 7.21
N GLY A 392 -8.31 -33.52 7.27
CA GLY A 392 -7.36 -33.02 8.24
C GLY A 392 -5.90 -33.05 7.80
N ASP A 393 -5.60 -33.40 6.54
CA ASP A 393 -4.34 -33.07 5.90
C ASP A 393 -4.51 -31.95 4.85
N PHE A 394 -3.40 -31.33 4.45
CA PHE A 394 -3.40 -30.19 3.54
C PHE A 394 -3.19 -30.68 2.10
N ASP A 395 -4.18 -30.46 1.23
CA ASP A 395 -4.11 -30.65 -0.22
C ASP A 395 -3.47 -29.45 -0.95
N GLN A 396 -3.53 -28.27 -0.33
CA GLN A 396 -3.10 -27.00 -0.91
C GLN A 396 -2.41 -26.15 0.16
N LEU A 397 -1.51 -25.27 -0.29
CA LEU A 397 -0.73 -24.38 0.58
C LEU A 397 -0.99 -22.94 0.17
N PHE A 398 -1.30 -22.07 1.13
CA PHE A 398 -1.68 -20.67 0.89
C PHE A 398 -0.75 -19.74 1.68
N ALA A 399 0.24 -19.16 1.02
CA ALA A 399 1.09 -18.13 1.60
C ALA A 399 0.34 -16.79 1.68
N PHE A 400 0.70 -16.00 2.69
CA PHE A 400 0.17 -14.66 2.89
C PHE A 400 0.83 -13.67 1.92
N GLY A 401 0.01 -12.79 1.36
CA GLY A 401 0.45 -11.77 0.41
C GLY A 401 0.79 -12.30 -0.98
N GLY A 402 0.65 -11.40 -1.97
CA GLY A 402 1.00 -11.70 -3.36
C GLY A 402 2.46 -11.44 -3.69
N ARG A 403 3.20 -10.77 -2.78
CA ARG A 403 4.55 -10.22 -2.97
C ARG A 403 4.65 -9.35 -4.23
N SER A 404 3.55 -8.67 -4.55
CA SER A 404 3.31 -8.02 -5.84
C SER A 404 2.42 -6.79 -5.69
N PHE A 405 2.14 -6.13 -6.80
CA PHE A 405 0.96 -5.26 -6.90
C PHE A 405 0.05 -5.76 -8.02
N SER A 406 -1.25 -5.50 -7.88
CA SER A 406 -2.27 -5.87 -8.86
C SER A 406 -3.00 -4.66 -9.40
N ILE A 407 -3.48 -4.77 -10.65
CA ILE A 407 -4.42 -3.82 -11.26
C ILE A 407 -5.73 -4.55 -11.54
N TRP A 408 -6.83 -4.00 -11.04
CA TRP A 408 -8.17 -4.59 -11.14
C TRP A 408 -9.08 -3.67 -11.94
N GLU A 409 -9.73 -4.17 -12.98
CA GLU A 409 -10.83 -3.45 -13.63
C GLU A 409 -12.08 -3.52 -12.76
N VAL A 410 -12.70 -2.37 -12.49
CA VAL A 410 -14.00 -2.33 -11.83
C VAL A 410 -15.09 -2.57 -12.87
N THR A 411 -15.68 -3.77 -12.82
CA THR A 411 -16.77 -4.18 -13.71
C THR A 411 -18.13 -4.04 -13.03
N GLN A 412 -19.21 -4.29 -13.79
CA GLN A 412 -20.53 -4.37 -13.20
C GLN A 412 -20.65 -5.56 -12.23
N ASP A 413 -19.92 -6.65 -12.49
CA ASP A 413 -20.05 -7.91 -11.76
C ASP A 413 -19.11 -7.98 -10.55
N GLY A 414 -18.03 -7.22 -10.53
CA GLY A 414 -17.11 -7.12 -9.40
C GLY A 414 -15.78 -6.51 -9.82
N LEU A 415 -14.69 -7.17 -9.46
CA LEU A 415 -13.33 -6.84 -9.87
C LEU A 415 -12.79 -7.92 -10.81
N GLU A 416 -12.13 -7.52 -11.88
CA GLU A 416 -11.43 -8.43 -12.80
C GLU A 416 -9.93 -8.11 -12.77
N LEU A 417 -9.10 -9.11 -12.49
CA LEU A 417 -7.65 -8.95 -12.50
C LEU A 417 -7.16 -8.68 -13.92
N VAL A 418 -6.52 -7.53 -14.13
CA VAL A 418 -5.97 -7.10 -15.43
C VAL A 418 -4.48 -7.39 -15.49
N PHE A 419 -3.78 -7.17 -14.38
CA PHE A 419 -2.34 -7.34 -14.25
C PHE A 419 -1.96 -7.68 -12.81
N ASP A 420 -0.99 -8.56 -12.64
CA ASP A 420 -0.23 -8.77 -11.40
C ASP A 420 1.26 -8.68 -11.76
N SER A 421 2.08 -8.08 -10.90
CA SER A 421 3.52 -7.93 -11.17
C SER A 421 4.32 -9.23 -11.06
N GLY A 422 3.71 -10.35 -10.71
CA GLY A 422 4.37 -11.63 -10.59
C GLY A 422 5.46 -11.59 -9.53
N ASP A 423 6.62 -12.13 -9.83
CA ASP A 423 7.82 -12.15 -8.99
C ASP A 423 8.72 -10.91 -9.17
N ALA A 424 8.25 -9.89 -9.92
CA ALA A 424 9.11 -8.80 -10.34
C ALA A 424 9.74 -8.02 -9.18
N PHE A 425 9.05 -7.90 -8.03
CA PHE A 425 9.61 -7.19 -6.87
C PHE A 425 10.84 -7.90 -6.33
N GLU A 426 10.75 -9.21 -6.07
CA GLU A 426 11.88 -10.00 -5.61
C GLU A 426 13.00 -10.08 -6.65
N GLN A 427 12.66 -10.23 -7.93
CA GLN A 427 13.68 -10.20 -9.00
C GLN A 427 14.45 -8.87 -9.02
N ILE A 428 13.76 -7.74 -8.82
CA ILE A 428 14.36 -6.40 -8.82
C ILE A 428 15.20 -6.18 -7.56
N THR A 429 14.71 -6.56 -6.38
CA THR A 429 15.47 -6.40 -5.13
C THR A 429 16.68 -7.33 -5.09
N ALA A 430 16.57 -8.56 -5.60
CA ALA A 430 17.70 -9.48 -5.76
C ALA A 430 18.78 -8.91 -6.68
N ASP A 431 18.40 -8.28 -7.79
CA ASP A 431 19.35 -7.67 -8.74
C ASP A 431 20.05 -6.43 -8.16
N LEU A 432 19.34 -5.63 -7.38
CA LEU A 432 19.82 -4.32 -6.89
C LEU A 432 20.52 -4.41 -5.52
N PHE A 433 20.02 -5.26 -4.62
CA PHE A 433 20.44 -5.40 -3.24
C PHE A 433 20.61 -6.89 -2.84
N PRO A 434 21.42 -7.68 -3.57
CA PRO A 434 21.54 -9.12 -3.32
C PRO A 434 22.05 -9.46 -1.92
N ASP A 435 22.88 -8.60 -1.32
CA ASP A 435 23.41 -8.83 0.04
C ASP A 435 22.40 -8.50 1.15
N PHE A 436 21.24 -7.92 0.79
CA PHE A 436 20.15 -7.49 1.69
C PHE A 436 18.78 -7.85 1.12
N PHE A 437 18.73 -8.89 0.29
CA PHE A 437 17.50 -9.40 -0.29
C PHE A 437 16.54 -9.83 0.82
N ASN A 438 15.26 -9.46 0.71
CA ASN A 438 14.22 -9.74 1.71
C ASN A 438 14.68 -9.47 3.16
N ALA A 439 15.44 -8.40 3.37
CA ALA A 439 15.80 -7.89 4.68
C ALA A 439 14.57 -7.36 5.42
N GLU A 440 14.53 -7.54 6.74
CA GLU A 440 13.48 -6.98 7.59
C GLU A 440 13.62 -5.45 7.79
N GLY A 441 12.54 -4.82 8.26
CA GLY A 441 12.46 -3.38 8.49
C GLY A 441 13.45 -2.87 9.55
N GLU A 442 13.62 -3.63 10.63
CA GLU A 442 14.38 -3.22 11.82
C GLU A 442 15.89 -3.50 11.73
N GLU A 443 16.31 -4.45 10.90
CA GLU A 443 17.71 -4.88 10.79
C GLU A 443 18.24 -4.92 9.35
N ASN A 444 19.54 -4.73 9.19
CA ASN A 444 20.23 -4.82 7.88
C ASN A 444 20.78 -6.25 7.63
N ASN A 445 19.92 -7.27 7.67
CA ASN A 445 20.30 -8.67 7.47
C ASN A 445 19.85 -9.21 6.12
N PHE A 446 20.51 -10.28 5.67
CA PHE A 446 20.16 -10.96 4.44
C PHE A 446 19.03 -11.95 4.75
N ASP A 447 17.97 -11.88 3.97
CA ASP A 447 17.01 -12.95 3.75
C ASP A 447 16.32 -13.45 5.02
N THR A 448 15.57 -12.55 5.66
CA THR A 448 14.80 -12.84 6.88
C THR A 448 13.30 -12.83 6.67
N ARG A 449 12.85 -12.46 5.45
CA ARG A 449 11.44 -12.39 5.07
C ARG A 449 11.03 -13.37 3.97
N SER A 450 11.94 -14.20 3.44
CA SER A 450 11.57 -15.18 2.41
C SER A 450 10.71 -16.32 2.93
N ASP A 451 10.80 -16.69 4.21
CA ASP A 451 9.89 -17.65 4.84
C ASP A 451 8.51 -17.05 5.19
N ASN A 452 8.23 -15.79 4.82
CA ASN A 452 6.95 -15.15 5.09
C ASN A 452 6.43 -14.30 3.90
N ARG A 453 6.49 -12.97 3.94
CA ARG A 453 5.84 -12.05 3.00
C ARG A 453 6.85 -11.32 2.09
N GLY A 454 8.14 -11.64 2.19
CA GLY A 454 9.18 -11.20 1.26
C GLY A 454 9.36 -9.68 1.26
N PRO A 455 9.13 -8.97 0.13
CA PRO A 455 9.27 -7.51 0.08
C PRO A 455 8.21 -6.69 0.84
N GLU A 456 7.04 -7.27 1.14
CA GLU A 456 5.91 -6.60 1.83
C GLU A 456 5.51 -5.25 1.22
N PRO A 457 4.85 -5.29 0.04
CA PRO A 457 4.32 -4.09 -0.59
C PRO A 457 3.06 -3.61 0.14
N GLN A 458 3.17 -2.48 0.81
CA GLN A 458 2.16 -1.97 1.74
C GLN A 458 1.56 -0.64 1.24
N GLY A 459 2.32 0.45 1.33
CA GLY A 459 1.89 1.77 0.87
C GLY A 459 1.66 1.85 -0.64
N ILE A 460 0.59 2.50 -1.10
CA ILE A 460 0.39 2.76 -2.55
C ILE A 460 -0.15 4.15 -2.88
N ARG A 461 0.38 4.74 -3.96
CA ARG A 461 -0.15 5.99 -4.53
C ARG A 461 -0.04 6.04 -6.05
N VAL A 462 -1.17 6.28 -6.72
CA VAL A 462 -1.30 6.39 -8.18
C VAL A 462 -1.52 7.84 -8.59
N VAL A 463 -0.65 8.37 -9.44
CA VAL A 463 -0.65 9.80 -9.81
C VAL A 463 -0.40 10.01 -11.30
N GLU A 464 -1.04 11.03 -11.85
CA GLU A 464 -0.73 11.53 -13.19
C GLU A 464 0.43 12.53 -13.13
N LEU A 465 1.53 12.21 -13.80
CA LEU A 465 2.72 13.05 -13.92
C LEU A 465 3.16 13.15 -15.37
N PHE A 466 3.39 14.37 -15.84
CA PHE A 466 3.96 14.62 -17.18
C PHE A 466 3.18 13.94 -18.33
N GLY A 467 1.87 13.76 -18.18
CA GLY A 467 0.99 13.12 -19.15
C GLY A 467 1.03 11.59 -19.16
N ARG A 468 1.51 10.97 -18.08
CA ARG A 468 1.53 9.52 -17.84
C ARG A 468 1.03 9.23 -16.44
N THR A 469 0.56 8.02 -16.18
CA THR A 469 0.11 7.58 -14.85
C THR A 469 1.18 6.67 -14.24
N PHE A 470 1.55 6.94 -12.99
CA PHE A 470 2.54 6.15 -12.25
C PHE A 470 1.94 5.62 -10.96
N ALA A 471 2.25 4.37 -10.63
CA ALA A 471 2.04 3.80 -9.31
C ALA A 471 3.36 3.83 -8.54
N PHE A 472 3.32 4.41 -7.35
CA PHE A 472 4.38 4.37 -6.34
C PHE A 472 3.95 3.39 -5.27
N ILE A 473 4.77 2.38 -4.98
CA ILE A 473 4.45 1.30 -4.03
C ILE A 473 5.59 1.20 -3.02
N GLY A 474 5.30 1.35 -1.73
CA GLY A 474 6.26 1.25 -0.63
C GLY A 474 6.53 -0.20 -0.26
N PHE A 475 7.76 -0.51 0.14
CA PHE A 475 8.14 -1.82 0.69
C PHE A 475 8.49 -1.61 2.15
N GLU A 476 7.65 -2.10 3.05
CA GLU A 476 7.76 -1.89 4.50
C GLU A 476 9.09 -2.45 5.03
N GLN A 477 9.45 -3.66 4.59
CA GLN A 477 10.60 -4.40 5.12
C GLN A 477 11.94 -3.93 4.52
N ILE A 478 12.28 -4.36 3.30
CA ILE A 478 13.56 -3.99 2.66
C ILE A 478 13.69 -2.47 2.47
N GLY A 479 12.57 -1.75 2.49
CA GLY A 479 12.50 -0.30 2.52
C GLY A 479 12.36 0.33 1.14
N GLY A 480 12.17 1.66 1.13
CA GLY A 480 12.03 2.43 -0.08
C GLY A 480 10.69 2.21 -0.80
N PHE A 481 10.66 2.60 -2.08
CA PHE A 481 9.47 2.44 -2.92
C PHE A 481 9.84 2.18 -4.37
N ILE A 482 9.01 1.38 -5.02
CA ILE A 482 9.10 1.05 -6.44
C ILE A 482 8.13 1.89 -7.25
N VAL A 483 8.50 2.17 -8.50
CA VAL A 483 7.72 3.01 -9.42
C VAL A 483 7.43 2.23 -10.70
N TYR A 484 6.14 2.12 -11.02
CA TYR A 484 5.64 1.56 -12.28
C TYR A 484 4.91 2.63 -13.09
N ASP A 485 5.08 2.60 -14.40
CA ASP A 485 4.20 3.32 -15.31
C ASP A 485 2.97 2.44 -15.58
N VAL A 486 1.80 2.90 -15.16
CA VAL A 486 0.51 2.21 -15.28
C VAL A 486 -0.42 2.94 -16.25
N THR A 487 0.15 3.74 -17.17
CA THR A 487 -0.65 4.47 -18.17
C THR A 487 -1.48 3.52 -19.03
N ASP A 488 -0.89 2.37 -19.36
CA ASP A 488 -1.59 1.23 -19.98
C ASP A 488 -1.76 0.15 -18.90
N PRO A 489 -2.98 -0.04 -18.36
CA PRO A 489 -3.23 -0.98 -17.26
C PRO A 489 -2.95 -2.44 -17.64
N GLU A 490 -3.01 -2.78 -18.93
CA GLU A 490 -2.74 -4.14 -19.42
C GLU A 490 -1.23 -4.38 -19.62
N ASN A 491 -0.42 -3.33 -19.73
CA ASN A 491 1.01 -3.43 -19.96
C ASN A 491 1.83 -2.47 -19.08
N PRO A 492 1.73 -2.54 -17.73
CA PRO A 492 2.60 -1.77 -16.84
C PRO A 492 4.07 -2.13 -17.04
N PHE A 493 4.96 -1.19 -16.76
CA PHE A 493 6.40 -1.47 -16.75
C PHE A 493 7.14 -0.73 -15.65
N PHE A 494 8.18 -1.39 -15.14
CA PHE A 494 9.08 -0.86 -14.13
C PHE A 494 9.81 0.39 -14.63
N VAL A 495 9.82 1.44 -13.79
CA VAL A 495 10.47 2.71 -14.07
C VAL A 495 11.72 2.87 -13.21
N ASN A 496 11.60 2.67 -11.89
CA ASN A 496 12.68 2.86 -10.94
C ASN A 496 12.36 2.21 -9.58
N TYR A 497 13.39 1.91 -8.78
CA TYR A 497 13.27 1.56 -7.36
C TYR A 497 14.19 2.49 -6.58
N ILE A 498 13.64 3.18 -5.58
CA ILE A 498 14.34 4.18 -4.78
C ILE A 498 14.33 3.73 -3.33
N ASN A 499 15.52 3.53 -2.78
CA ASN A 499 15.70 3.19 -1.39
C ASN A 499 16.75 4.14 -0.78
N ASN A 500 16.37 4.85 0.28
CA ASN A 500 17.20 5.82 0.99
C ASN A 500 17.80 5.23 2.29
N ARG A 501 17.69 3.90 2.48
CA ARG A 501 18.36 3.11 3.51
C ARG A 501 19.86 3.00 3.20
N ASP A 502 20.69 3.25 4.22
CA ASP A 502 22.11 2.90 4.24
C ASP A 502 22.27 1.57 5.00
N PHE A 503 22.36 0.47 4.25
CA PHE A 503 22.50 -0.87 4.81
C PHE A 503 23.80 -1.12 5.59
N LEU A 504 24.77 -0.18 5.53
CA LEU A 504 25.98 -0.23 6.37
C LEU A 504 25.83 0.58 7.67
N GLY A 505 24.73 1.32 7.79
CA GLY A 505 24.34 2.01 9.00
C GLY A 505 23.80 1.06 10.06
N ASP A 506 23.73 1.57 11.27
CA ASP A 506 23.08 0.96 12.43
C ASP A 506 21.64 1.53 12.53
N PRO A 507 20.59 0.68 12.37
CA PRO A 507 19.18 1.05 12.48
C PRO A 507 18.83 1.73 13.81
N GLU A 508 19.09 1.08 14.94
CA GLU A 508 18.78 1.58 16.28
C GLU A 508 19.53 2.88 16.60
N ALA A 509 20.76 3.03 16.11
CA ALA A 509 21.52 4.26 16.26
C ALA A 509 21.06 5.41 15.34
N GLY A 510 20.07 5.19 14.48
CA GLY A 510 19.53 6.18 13.54
C GLY A 510 20.50 6.56 12.42
N THR A 511 21.41 5.65 12.06
CA THR A 511 22.41 5.88 11.00
C THR A 511 22.12 5.13 9.71
N ALA A 512 21.11 4.25 9.70
CA ALA A 512 20.66 3.52 8.53
C ALA A 512 19.69 4.31 7.63
N GLY A 513 19.26 5.52 8.00
CA GLY A 513 18.34 6.32 7.18
C GLY A 513 16.89 5.89 7.32
N ASP A 514 16.18 5.76 6.20
CA ASP A 514 14.75 5.47 6.13
C ASP A 514 14.49 3.95 6.30
N LEU A 515 13.60 3.57 7.23
CA LEU A 515 13.22 2.17 7.57
C LEU A 515 11.72 2.07 7.92
N GLY A 516 11.04 1.01 7.47
CA GLY A 516 9.61 0.78 7.68
C GLY A 516 8.70 1.74 6.92
N PRO A 517 8.78 1.88 5.57
CA PRO A 517 7.87 2.75 4.84
C PRO A 517 6.40 2.32 4.91
N GLU A 518 5.56 3.22 5.42
CA GLU A 518 4.14 3.00 5.71
C GLU A 518 3.27 3.89 4.80
N GLY A 519 3.25 5.20 5.10
CA GLY A 519 2.48 6.18 4.35
C GLY A 519 3.18 6.75 3.12
N LEU A 520 2.45 6.82 2.00
CA LEU A 520 2.84 7.51 0.76
C LEU A 520 1.94 8.71 0.46
N LEU A 521 2.50 9.92 0.48
CA LEU A 521 1.78 11.13 0.12
C LEU A 521 2.38 11.82 -1.10
N PHE A 522 1.57 12.05 -2.13
CA PHE A 522 1.95 12.87 -3.28
C PHE A 522 1.53 14.32 -3.11
N ILE A 523 2.45 15.26 -3.39
CA ILE A 523 2.20 16.70 -3.45
C ILE A 523 2.41 17.17 -4.88
N SER A 524 1.37 17.76 -5.47
CA SER A 524 1.41 18.25 -6.85
C SER A 524 2.41 19.40 -7.01
N ALA A 525 2.86 19.66 -8.24
CA ALA A 525 3.70 20.84 -8.52
C ALA A 525 2.99 22.16 -8.18
N GLU A 526 1.67 22.24 -8.35
CA GLU A 526 0.89 23.45 -8.04
C GLU A 526 0.83 23.71 -6.53
N ASP A 527 0.77 22.64 -5.75
CA ASP A 527 0.63 22.69 -4.30
C ASP A 527 1.97 22.80 -3.58
N SER A 528 3.07 22.39 -4.22
CA SER A 528 4.37 22.30 -3.55
C SER A 528 5.05 23.67 -3.35
N PRO A 529 5.97 23.78 -2.37
CA PRO A 529 6.64 25.05 -2.06
C PRO A 529 7.58 25.58 -3.16
N ASN A 530 7.88 24.78 -4.19
CA ASN A 530 8.92 25.08 -5.17
C ASN A 530 8.52 24.74 -6.62
N ASP A 531 7.22 24.62 -6.90
CA ASP A 531 6.66 24.32 -8.22
C ASP A 531 7.12 22.98 -8.83
N THR A 532 7.55 22.03 -7.99
CA THR A 532 8.03 20.69 -8.40
C THR A 532 7.16 19.60 -7.77
N PRO A 533 6.73 18.56 -8.51
CA PRO A 533 6.01 17.43 -7.91
C PRO A 533 6.88 16.71 -6.87
N MET A 534 6.25 16.24 -5.79
CA MET A 534 6.95 15.58 -4.70
C MET A 534 6.21 14.34 -4.21
N LEU A 535 7.00 13.39 -3.69
CA LEU A 535 6.51 12.26 -2.93
C LEU A 535 7.06 12.38 -1.50
N VAL A 536 6.21 12.18 -0.51
CA VAL A 536 6.58 12.07 0.90
C VAL A 536 6.44 10.61 1.27
N LEU A 537 7.51 10.07 1.85
CA LEU A 537 7.56 8.74 2.42
C LEU A 537 7.63 8.88 3.93
N ASN A 538 6.71 8.22 4.61
CA ASN A 538 6.66 8.09 6.05
C ASN A 538 7.25 6.73 6.43
N ASN A 539 8.22 6.73 7.34
CA ASN A 539 8.97 5.54 7.69
C ASN A 539 8.89 5.35 9.22
N GLU A 540 8.03 4.45 9.66
CA GLU A 540 7.63 4.34 11.07
C GLU A 540 8.71 3.73 11.96
N VAL A 541 9.40 2.68 11.51
CA VAL A 541 10.50 2.04 12.24
C VAL A 541 11.64 3.04 12.48
N SER A 542 11.99 3.84 11.48
CA SER A 542 13.04 4.88 11.65
C SER A 542 12.53 6.19 12.30
N GLY A 543 11.21 6.35 12.45
CA GLY A 543 10.59 7.61 12.84
C GLY A 543 10.97 8.78 11.91
N THR A 544 11.11 8.52 10.61
CA THR A 544 11.52 9.53 9.63
C THR A 544 10.42 9.88 8.64
N THR A 545 10.48 11.10 8.12
CA THR A 545 9.64 11.56 7.02
C THR A 545 10.52 12.18 5.95
N THR A 546 10.62 11.53 4.80
CA THR A 546 11.51 11.94 3.71
C THR A 546 10.71 12.44 2.51
N VAL A 547 11.06 13.64 2.03
CA VAL A 547 10.47 14.24 0.84
C VAL A 547 11.41 14.03 -0.35
N TYR A 548 10.84 13.53 -1.44
CA TYR A 548 11.50 13.30 -2.72
C TYR A 548 10.98 14.29 -3.76
N SER A 549 11.88 14.96 -4.48
CA SER A 549 11.52 15.73 -5.68
C SER A 549 11.44 14.80 -6.90
N ILE A 550 10.47 15.01 -7.77
CA ILE A 550 10.27 14.22 -8.99
C ILE A 550 10.46 15.13 -10.22
N GLU A 551 11.44 14.79 -11.05
CA GLU A 551 11.72 15.49 -12.30
C GLU A 551 11.65 14.54 -13.50
N GLN A 552 11.15 15.03 -14.63
CA GLN A 552 11.25 14.30 -15.89
C GLN A 552 12.69 14.35 -16.43
N VAL A 553 13.27 13.19 -16.77
CA VAL A 553 14.52 13.16 -17.52
C VAL A 553 14.23 13.51 -18.99
N PRO A 554 14.86 14.54 -19.58
CA PRO A 554 14.61 14.90 -20.98
C PRO A 554 15.00 13.75 -21.91
N GLU A 555 14.06 13.29 -22.74
CA GLU A 555 14.28 12.25 -23.75
C GLU A 555 15.52 12.57 -24.62
N PRO A 556 16.42 11.60 -24.91
CA PRO A 556 17.61 11.84 -25.73
C PRO A 556 17.31 12.47 -27.09
N SER A 557 16.14 12.12 -27.66
CA SER A 557 15.63 12.65 -28.92
C SER A 557 15.21 14.13 -28.83
N SER A 558 14.67 14.56 -27.69
CA SER A 558 14.35 15.96 -27.42
C SER A 558 15.63 16.81 -27.31
N LEU A 559 16.67 16.27 -26.68
CA LEU A 559 17.99 16.89 -26.58
C LEU A 559 18.66 17.02 -27.96
N LEU A 560 18.60 15.97 -28.78
CA LEU A 560 19.10 15.95 -30.16
C LEU A 560 18.32 16.93 -31.06
N GLY A 561 16.99 17.00 -30.91
CA GLY A 561 16.15 17.98 -31.61
C GLY A 561 16.52 19.41 -31.24
N LEU A 562 16.72 19.69 -29.94
CA LEU A 562 17.16 21.01 -29.47
C LEU A 562 18.55 21.37 -30.02
N LEU A 563 19.49 20.43 -30.01
CA LEU A 563 20.83 20.58 -30.59
C LEU A 563 20.78 20.83 -32.10
N GLN A 564 19.87 20.17 -32.83
CA GLN A 564 19.66 20.41 -34.25
C GLN A 564 19.08 21.80 -34.52
N VAL A 565 18.12 22.27 -33.71
CA VAL A 565 17.56 23.63 -33.81
C VAL A 565 18.62 24.69 -33.50
N ILE A 566 19.45 24.47 -32.47
CA ILE A 566 20.58 25.36 -32.14
C ILE A 566 21.62 25.37 -33.26
N ALA A 567 21.94 24.20 -33.84
CA ALA A 567 22.86 24.09 -34.98
C ALA A 567 22.32 24.82 -36.22
N LEU A 568 21.03 24.65 -36.54
CA LEU A 568 20.35 25.34 -37.65
C LEU A 568 20.28 26.86 -37.41
N GLY A 569 20.02 27.28 -36.16
CA GLY A 569 20.06 28.68 -35.75
C GLY A 569 21.45 29.31 -35.91
N CYS A 570 22.51 28.59 -35.52
CA CYS A 570 23.90 29.01 -35.72
C CYS A 570 24.30 29.10 -37.20
N ILE A 571 23.79 28.19 -38.05
CA ILE A 571 24.02 28.20 -39.50
C ILE A 571 23.29 29.38 -40.16
N ALA A 572 22.03 29.66 -39.76
CA ALA A 572 21.28 30.82 -40.23
C ALA A 572 21.91 32.15 -39.80
N TRP A 573 22.54 32.18 -38.62
CA TRP A 573 23.24 33.37 -38.11
C TRP A 573 24.57 33.62 -38.84
N LYS A 574 25.33 32.57 -39.17
CA LYS A 574 26.52 32.68 -40.05
C LYS A 574 26.15 33.09 -41.49
N GLY A 575 24.97 32.70 -41.98
CA GLY A 575 24.46 33.11 -43.29
C GLY A 575 24.20 34.62 -43.41
N LYS A 576 23.78 35.29 -42.33
CA LYS A 576 23.52 36.74 -42.30
C LYS A 576 24.79 37.61 -42.17
N LEU A 577 25.91 37.05 -41.73
CA LEU A 577 27.18 37.79 -41.60
C LEU A 577 28.05 37.81 -42.87
N SER A 578 27.67 37.11 -43.94
CA SER A 578 28.49 37.03 -45.17
C SER A 578 28.05 37.96 -46.33
N THR A 579 27.05 38.83 -46.15
CA THR A 579 26.52 39.66 -47.25
C THR A 579 26.63 41.19 -47.08
N THR A 580 27.45 41.70 -46.15
CA THR A 580 27.73 43.15 -46.07
C THR A 580 29.20 43.46 -45.82
N CYS A 581 30.05 43.26 -46.83
CA CYS A 581 31.20 44.14 -47.06
C CYS A 581 31.76 43.96 -48.47
N LYS A 582 31.22 44.70 -49.43
CA LYS A 582 31.97 45.18 -50.60
C LYS A 582 31.32 46.45 -51.12
N GLU A 583 32.19 47.41 -51.44
CA GLU A 583 31.95 48.69 -52.11
C GLU A 583 31.64 49.89 -51.22
N THR A 584 32.70 50.54 -50.73
CA THR A 584 32.87 51.98 -50.93
C THR A 584 34.30 52.23 -51.44
N SER A 585 34.36 52.88 -52.59
CA SER A 585 35.55 53.30 -53.31
C SER A 585 35.98 54.70 -52.88
N LEU A 586 37.28 54.88 -52.61
CA LEU A 586 38.12 56.00 -53.04
C LEU A 586 39.60 55.61 -52.86
#